data_AF-A0A432QDA7-F1
#
_entry.id   AF-A0A432QDA7-F1
#
_cell.length_a   1.000
_cell.length_b   1.000
_cell.length_c   1.000
_cell.angle_alpha   90.00
_cell.angle_beta   90.00
_cell.angle_gamma   90.00
#
_symmetry.space_group_name_H-M   'P 1'
#
loop_
_entity.id
_entity.type
_entity.pdbx_description
1 polymer ?
#
loop_
_entity_poly.entity_id
_entity_poly.type
_entity_poly.pdbx_seq_one_letter_code
_entity_poly.pdbx_strand_id
1 'polypeptide(L)'
;RALNVEDSIADLRFDKVILATDADVDGLHIRNLLLTFFLHYFEPLIKLGHVYILETPIFRARNKKKTVYCYSEAEKKEAISTLKGRASAKSIEVTRFKGLGEISPPEFKQFIGSDMRIHQVRIDNLSEVSRVLKFYMGKNTPARRQYIMDHLTLRPV
;
A
#
# COMPACT_ATOMS: atom_id res chain seq x y z
N ARG A 1 -4.45 27.44 -10.36
CA ARG A 1 -4.66 26.43 -11.42
C ARG A 1 -3.49 26.55 -12.37
N ALA A 2 -2.52 25.64 -12.31
CA ALA A 2 -1.18 25.82 -12.89
C ALA A 2 -0.69 24.61 -13.73
N LEU A 3 -1.55 23.62 -13.95
CA LEU A 3 -1.21 22.42 -14.70
C LEU A 3 -2.32 22.21 -15.72
N ASN A 4 -2.00 22.33 -17.02
CA ASN A 4 -2.90 22.11 -18.17
C ASN A 4 -3.41 20.65 -18.30
N VAL A 5 -3.39 19.88 -17.22
CA VAL A 5 -3.76 18.45 -17.16
C VAL A 5 -5.19 18.28 -16.61
N GLU A 6 -5.89 19.37 -16.27
CA GLU A 6 -7.23 19.30 -15.65
C GLU A 6 -8.28 18.68 -16.61
N ASP A 7 -8.11 18.76 -17.94
CA ASP A 7 -9.17 18.39 -18.90
C ASP A 7 -8.79 17.36 -19.99
N SER A 8 -7.51 16.94 -20.10
CA SER A 8 -7.11 15.96 -21.12
C SER A 8 -6.02 15.00 -20.64
N ILE A 9 -6.30 13.70 -20.80
CA ILE A 9 -5.34 12.60 -20.59
C ILE A 9 -4.51 12.28 -21.85
N ALA A 10 -4.70 13.03 -22.95
CA ALA A 10 -4.08 12.70 -24.23
C ALA A 10 -2.54 12.72 -24.19
N ASP A 11 -1.96 13.57 -23.34
CA ASP A 11 -0.51 13.73 -23.21
C ASP A 11 0.09 12.87 -22.07
N LEU A 12 -0.64 11.84 -21.61
CA LEU A 12 -0.18 10.98 -20.53
C LEU A 12 1.07 10.19 -20.97
N ARG A 13 2.21 10.47 -20.34
CA ARG A 13 3.48 9.78 -20.64
C ARG A 13 3.54 8.34 -20.13
N PHE A 14 2.75 8.04 -19.10
CA PHE A 14 2.74 6.75 -18.42
C PHE A 14 1.31 6.33 -18.13
N ASP A 15 0.90 5.18 -18.68
CA ASP A 15 -0.43 4.62 -18.47
C ASP A 15 -0.70 4.21 -17.01
N LYS A 16 0.36 3.87 -16.25
CA LYS A 16 0.24 3.42 -14.86
C LYS A 16 1.12 4.24 -13.93
N VAL A 17 0.49 4.85 -12.93
CA VAL A 17 1.13 5.46 -11.77
C VAL A 17 0.97 4.52 -10.59
N ILE A 18 2.08 3.98 -10.10
CA ILE A 18 2.09 3.00 -9.01
C ILE A 18 2.68 3.63 -7.77
N LEU A 19 1.88 3.74 -6.71
CA LEU A 19 2.29 4.26 -5.42
C LEU A 19 2.93 3.12 -4.61
N ALA A 20 4.26 3.17 -4.48
CA ALA A 20 5.02 2.27 -3.63
C ALA A 20 5.39 3.00 -2.33
N THR A 21 4.79 2.58 -1.22
CA THR A 21 5.04 3.13 0.12
C THR A 21 5.32 2.01 1.11
N ASP A 22 5.96 2.34 2.22
CA ASP A 22 6.22 1.40 3.30
C ASP A 22 4.91 0.89 3.93
N ALA A 23 4.98 -0.30 4.54
CA ALA A 23 3.84 -0.95 5.20
C ALA A 23 3.63 -0.49 6.65
N ASP A 24 4.33 0.57 7.06
CA ASP A 24 4.24 1.17 8.38
C ASP A 24 3.28 2.37 8.42
N VAL A 25 3.15 2.98 9.60
CA VAL A 25 2.20 4.08 9.82
C VAL A 25 2.54 5.33 9.01
N ASP A 26 3.82 5.58 8.78
CA ASP A 26 4.30 6.74 8.02
C ASP A 26 4.10 6.54 6.52
N GLY A 27 4.35 5.32 6.01
CA GLY A 27 4.03 4.92 4.64
C GLY A 27 2.53 5.03 4.34
N LEU A 28 1.68 4.60 5.27
CA LEU A 28 0.22 4.80 5.16
C LEU A 28 -0.16 6.28 5.09
N HIS A 29 0.51 7.14 5.87
CA HIS A 29 0.27 8.57 5.86
C HIS A 29 0.70 9.22 4.54
N ILE A 30 1.91 8.94 4.05
CA ILE A 30 2.40 9.40 2.74
C ILE A 30 1.46 8.96 1.63
N ARG A 31 1.01 7.69 1.67
CA ARG A 31 0.05 7.16 0.70
C ARG A 31 -1.23 7.97 0.67
N ASN A 32 -1.80 8.31 1.84
CA ASN A 32 -3.01 9.14 1.91
C ASN A 32 -2.79 10.56 1.37
N LEU A 33 -1.62 11.16 1.59
CA LEU A 33 -1.28 12.47 1.03
C LEU A 33 -1.17 12.44 -0.50
N LEU A 34 -0.52 11.41 -1.05
CA LEU A 34 -0.43 11.20 -2.50
C LEU A 34 -1.81 10.96 -3.12
N LEU A 35 -2.63 10.11 -2.50
CA LEU A 35 -4.00 9.87 -2.95
C LEU A 35 -4.83 11.16 -2.92
N THR A 36 -4.71 11.96 -1.86
CA THR A 36 -5.36 13.28 -1.76
C THR A 36 -4.91 14.20 -2.89
N PHE A 37 -3.61 14.23 -3.20
CA PHE A 37 -3.07 15.02 -4.30
C PHE A 37 -3.65 14.59 -5.65
N PHE A 38 -3.67 13.28 -5.95
CA PHE A 38 -4.27 12.77 -7.18
C PHE A 38 -5.78 13.02 -7.23
N LEU A 39 -6.51 12.85 -6.13
CA LEU A 39 -7.95 13.12 -6.08
C LEU A 39 -8.28 14.59 -6.27
N HIS A 40 -7.43 15.51 -5.79
CA HIS A 40 -7.71 16.93 -5.85
C HIS A 40 -7.28 17.58 -7.17
N TYR A 41 -6.12 17.19 -7.71
CA TYR A 41 -5.54 17.83 -8.89
C TYR A 41 -5.63 16.99 -10.16
N PHE A 42 -5.79 15.66 -10.04
CA PHE A 42 -5.75 14.72 -11.16
C PHE A 42 -6.86 13.67 -11.06
N GLU A 43 -8.05 14.11 -10.65
CA GLU A 43 -9.23 13.26 -10.48
C GLU A 43 -9.52 12.37 -11.71
N PRO A 44 -9.35 12.85 -12.97
CA PRO A 44 -9.53 12.01 -14.15
C PRO A 44 -8.61 10.77 -14.18
N LEU A 45 -7.38 10.86 -13.67
CA LEU A 45 -6.44 9.72 -13.66
C LEU A 45 -6.93 8.59 -12.76
N ILE A 46 -7.56 8.92 -11.63
CA ILE A 46 -8.13 7.91 -10.74
C ILE A 46 -9.39 7.32 -11.37
N LYS A 47 -10.28 8.16 -11.91
CA LYS A 47 -11.54 7.70 -12.55
C LYS A 47 -11.29 6.74 -13.71
N LEU A 48 -10.28 7.03 -14.52
CA LEU A 48 -9.89 6.21 -15.67
C LEU A 48 -9.01 5.01 -15.28
N GLY A 49 -8.65 4.90 -14.00
CA GLY A 49 -7.99 3.71 -13.48
C GLY A 49 -6.49 3.64 -13.73
N HIS A 50 -5.82 4.79 -13.83
CA HIS A 50 -4.37 4.87 -14.05
C HIS A 50 -3.55 4.84 -12.76
N VAL A 51 -4.17 4.99 -11.59
CA VAL A 51 -3.47 5.04 -10.29
C VAL A 51 -3.62 3.71 -9.53
N TYR A 52 -2.50 3.18 -9.05
CA TYR A 52 -2.41 1.89 -8.38
C TYR A 52 -1.59 2.00 -7.09
N ILE A 53 -1.80 1.09 -6.15
CA ILE A 53 -0.99 0.91 -4.95
C ILE A 53 -0.21 -0.40 -5.10
N LEU A 54 1.10 -0.34 -4.90
CA LEU A 54 1.95 -1.53 -4.85
C LEU A 54 1.80 -2.21 -3.49
N GLU A 55 1.50 -3.50 -3.49
CA GLU A 55 1.67 -4.33 -2.31
C GLU A 55 3.08 -4.89 -2.25
N THR A 56 3.66 -4.82 -1.07
CA THR A 56 4.96 -5.42 -0.78
C THR A 56 4.83 -6.49 0.29
N PRO A 57 5.71 -7.50 0.25
CA PRO A 57 5.64 -8.58 1.22
C PRO A 57 5.95 -8.07 2.62
N ILE A 58 5.18 -8.54 3.60
CA ILE A 58 5.36 -8.21 5.02
C ILE A 58 6.35 -9.20 5.65
N PHE A 59 6.43 -10.42 5.11
CA PHE A 59 7.33 -11.46 5.62
C PHE A 59 8.06 -12.18 4.49
N ARG A 60 9.22 -12.72 4.84
CA ARG A 60 9.95 -13.71 4.05
C ARG A 60 10.20 -14.93 4.92
N ALA A 61 9.71 -16.08 4.47
CA ALA A 61 10.02 -17.38 5.06
C ALA A 61 10.98 -18.12 4.14
N ARG A 62 12.12 -18.60 4.68
CA ARG A 62 13.16 -19.25 3.89
C ARG A 62 13.68 -20.51 4.59
N ASN A 63 13.93 -21.55 3.82
CA ASN A 63 14.78 -22.68 4.22
C ASN A 63 15.98 -22.77 3.26
N LYS A 64 16.85 -23.78 3.42
CA LYS A 64 18.05 -23.96 2.58
C LYS A 64 17.76 -24.10 1.07
N LYS A 65 16.53 -24.40 0.67
CA LYS A 65 16.17 -24.71 -0.73
C LYS A 65 15.21 -23.70 -1.36
N LYS A 66 14.31 -23.10 -0.57
CA LYS A 66 13.21 -22.27 -1.07
C LYS A 66 13.00 -21.03 -0.21
N THR A 67 12.66 -19.93 -0.88
CA THR A 67 12.23 -18.66 -0.27
C THR A 67 10.78 -18.41 -0.67
N VAL A 68 9.96 -17.97 0.28
CA VAL A 68 8.55 -17.62 0.07
C VAL A 68 8.31 -16.24 0.67
N TYR A 69 7.77 -15.32 -0.14
CA TYR A 69 7.37 -13.99 0.29
C TYR A 69 5.88 -14.00 0.62
N CYS A 70 5.52 -13.42 1.76
CA CYS A 70 4.17 -13.50 2.33
C CYS A 70 3.64 -12.08 2.59
N TYR A 71 2.39 -11.85 2.23
CA TYR A 71 1.68 -10.57 2.30
C TYR A 71 0.67 -10.53 3.45
N SER A 72 0.48 -11.65 4.16
CA SER A 72 -0.36 -11.73 5.35
C SER A 72 0.20 -12.69 6.39
N GLU A 73 -0.28 -12.58 7.63
CA GLU A 73 0.03 -13.55 8.69
C GLU A 73 -0.50 -14.96 8.35
N ALA A 74 -1.60 -15.05 7.59
CA ALA A 74 -2.14 -16.33 7.12
C ALA A 74 -1.17 -16.99 6.12
N GLU A 75 -0.73 -16.25 5.10
CA GLU A 75 0.26 -16.71 4.12
C GLU A 75 1.58 -17.11 4.81
N LYS A 76 2.02 -16.36 5.82
CA LYS A 76 3.20 -16.70 6.61
C LYS A 76 3.05 -18.05 7.32
N LYS A 77 1.92 -18.30 7.99
CA LYS A 77 1.67 -19.58 8.67
C LYS A 77 1.66 -20.75 7.69
N GLU A 78 1.02 -20.56 6.53
CA GLU A 78 1.00 -21.54 5.46
C GLU A 78 2.40 -21.80 4.87
N ALA A 79 3.17 -20.75 4.62
CA ALA A 79 4.53 -20.84 4.14
C ALA A 79 5.43 -21.60 5.12
N ILE A 80 5.32 -21.33 6.41
CA ILE A 80 6.06 -22.07 7.46
C ILE A 80 5.67 -23.56 7.45
N SER A 81 4.37 -23.87 7.35
CA SER A 81 3.87 -25.25 7.29
C SER A 81 4.43 -26.00 6.07
N THR A 82 4.37 -25.35 4.90
CA THR A 82 4.83 -25.89 3.62
C THR A 82 6.34 -26.09 3.60
N LEU A 83 7.10 -25.12 4.10
CA LEU A 83 8.57 -25.17 4.13
C LEU A 83 9.11 -26.14 5.17
N LYS A 84 8.34 -26.47 6.21
CA LYS A 84 8.67 -27.49 7.21
C LYS A 84 8.74 -28.86 6.57
N GLY A 85 7.70 -29.28 5.84
CA GLY A 85 7.59 -30.64 5.33
C GLY A 85 7.90 -31.68 6.42
N ARG A 86 8.96 -32.48 6.24
CA ARG A 86 9.48 -33.44 7.25
C ARG A 86 10.64 -32.90 8.10
N ALA A 87 11.11 -31.68 7.82
CA ALA A 87 12.22 -31.05 8.51
C ALA A 87 11.78 -30.35 9.81
N SER A 88 12.72 -30.18 10.74
CA SER A 88 12.45 -29.52 12.03
C SER A 88 12.10 -28.03 11.85
N ALA A 89 11.20 -27.52 12.70
CA ALA A 89 10.78 -26.12 12.75
C ALA A 89 11.93 -25.11 12.82
N LYS A 90 13.03 -25.50 13.48
CA LYS A 90 14.24 -24.68 13.66
C LYS A 90 14.99 -24.37 12.36
N SER A 91 14.65 -25.02 11.25
CA SER A 91 15.33 -24.85 9.96
C SER A 91 14.77 -23.74 9.08
N ILE A 92 13.68 -23.08 9.52
CA ILE A 92 13.02 -22.02 8.76
C ILE A 92 13.37 -20.67 9.38
N GLU A 93 13.96 -19.80 8.58
CA GLU A 93 14.20 -18.41 8.92
C GLU A 93 12.99 -17.57 8.48
N VAL A 94 12.45 -16.76 9.39
CA VAL A 94 11.36 -15.83 9.10
C VAL A 94 11.84 -14.40 9.35
N THR A 95 11.90 -13.61 8.28
CA THR A 95 12.19 -12.17 8.33
C THR A 95 10.89 -11.39 8.20
N ARG A 96 10.69 -10.34 8.98
CA ARG A 96 9.59 -9.37 8.81
C ARG A 96 10.18 -8.11 8.19
N PHE A 97 9.57 -7.63 7.11
CA PHE A 97 9.91 -6.34 6.52
C PHE A 97 9.04 -5.26 7.16
N LYS A 98 9.66 -4.19 7.65
CA LYS A 98 8.93 -3.01 8.16
C LYS A 98 8.78 -1.94 7.09
N GLY A 99 9.78 -1.80 6.22
CA GLY A 99 9.81 -0.80 5.16
C GLY A 99 10.47 -1.33 3.89
N LEU A 100 10.29 -0.61 2.79
CA LEU A 100 10.85 -0.94 1.48
C LEU A 100 12.38 -0.95 1.51
N GLY A 101 13.00 -0.10 2.33
CA GLY A 101 14.45 -0.03 2.49
C GLY A 101 15.09 -1.28 3.10
N GLU A 102 14.32 -2.16 3.73
CA GLU A 102 14.81 -3.44 4.26
C GLU A 102 14.89 -4.53 3.18
N ILE A 103 14.34 -4.26 1.99
CA ILE A 103 14.37 -5.15 0.84
C ILE A 103 15.52 -4.73 -0.07
N SER A 104 16.45 -5.64 -0.33
CA SER A 104 17.56 -5.35 -1.24
C SER A 104 17.06 -5.12 -2.68
N PRO A 105 17.70 -4.27 -3.50
CA PRO A 105 17.26 -4.01 -4.88
C PRO A 105 17.08 -5.28 -5.75
N PRO A 106 17.96 -6.31 -5.66
CA PRO A 106 17.76 -7.57 -6.39
C PRO A 106 16.53 -8.35 -5.93
N GLU A 107 16.19 -8.32 -4.64
CA GLU A 107 14.95 -8.92 -4.13
C GLU A 107 13.74 -8.10 -4.58
N PHE A 108 13.81 -6.77 -4.45
CA PHE A 108 12.70 -5.88 -4.82
C PHE A 108 12.34 -6.00 -6.30
N LYS A 109 13.34 -6.11 -7.18
CA LYS A 109 13.14 -6.30 -8.63
C LYS A 109 12.25 -7.50 -8.95
N GLN A 110 12.25 -8.55 -8.13
CA GLN A 110 11.42 -9.74 -8.34
C GLN A 110 9.92 -9.46 -8.19
N PHE A 111 9.56 -8.40 -7.47
CA PHE A 111 8.18 -7.97 -7.29
C PHE A 111 7.68 -7.07 -8.42
N ILE A 112 8.57 -6.58 -9.29
CA ILE A 112 8.23 -5.67 -10.37
C ILE A 112 8.21 -6.44 -11.70
N GLY A 113 7.02 -6.69 -12.23
CA GLY A 113 6.82 -7.47 -13.46
C GLY A 113 5.34 -7.73 -13.75
N SER A 114 5.06 -8.77 -14.55
CA SER A 114 3.70 -9.19 -14.90
C SER A 114 2.87 -9.61 -13.69
N ASP A 115 3.52 -10.22 -12.70
CA ASP A 115 2.87 -10.85 -11.55
C ASP A 115 2.89 -9.95 -10.30
N MET A 116 3.18 -8.66 -10.51
CA MET A 116 3.23 -7.66 -9.44
C MET A 116 1.85 -7.52 -8.79
N ARG A 117 1.81 -7.56 -7.46
CA ARG A 117 0.59 -7.33 -6.70
C ARG A 117 0.30 -5.84 -6.61
N ILE A 118 -0.59 -5.36 -7.48
CA ILE A 118 -1.07 -3.97 -7.48
C ILE A 118 -2.58 -3.91 -7.27
N HIS A 119 -3.03 -2.91 -6.52
CA HIS A 119 -4.45 -2.59 -6.37
C HIS A 119 -4.77 -1.29 -7.08
N GLN A 120 -5.72 -1.34 -8.00
CA GLN A 120 -6.22 -0.14 -8.66
C GLN A 120 -7.01 0.70 -7.65
N VAL A 121 -6.72 1.99 -7.60
CA VAL A 121 -7.47 2.94 -6.77
C VAL A 121 -8.78 3.26 -7.48
N ARG A 122 -9.91 3.03 -6.81
CA ARG A 122 -11.26 3.29 -7.33
C ARG A 122 -11.99 4.27 -6.42
N ILE A 123 -12.88 5.07 -7.01
CA ILE A 123 -13.75 5.99 -6.28
C ILE A 123 -15.16 5.42 -6.34
N ASP A 124 -15.69 5.01 -5.19
CA ASP A 124 -17.05 4.46 -5.12
C ASP A 124 -18.11 5.55 -5.24
N ASN A 125 -17.92 6.66 -4.52
CA ASN A 125 -18.83 7.81 -4.56
C ASN A 125 -18.06 9.12 -4.65
N LEU A 126 -18.20 9.79 -5.80
CA LEU A 126 -17.52 11.05 -6.08
C LEU A 126 -18.01 12.21 -5.21
N SER A 127 -19.30 12.24 -4.83
CA SER A 127 -19.85 13.34 -4.02
C SER A 127 -19.25 13.38 -2.61
N GLU A 128 -18.87 12.22 -2.08
CA GLU A 128 -18.29 12.12 -0.74
C GLU A 128 -16.79 12.47 -0.71
N VAL A 129 -16.07 12.38 -1.83
CA VAL A 129 -14.62 12.63 -1.88
C VAL A 129 -14.28 14.00 -1.30
N SER A 130 -14.93 15.05 -1.78
CA SER A 130 -14.65 16.42 -1.31
C SER A 130 -14.92 16.58 0.19
N ARG A 131 -16.00 15.98 0.69
CA ARG A 131 -16.38 16.02 2.11
C ARG A 131 -15.36 15.30 2.98
N VAL A 132 -14.97 14.08 2.59
CA VAL A 132 -14.00 13.24 3.31
C VAL A 132 -12.63 13.93 3.32
N LEU A 133 -12.16 14.42 2.17
CA LEU A 133 -10.88 15.14 2.09
C LEU A 133 -10.90 16.41 2.93
N LYS A 134 -11.99 17.18 2.89
CA LYS A 134 -12.13 18.38 3.75
C LYS A 134 -12.09 18.03 5.23
N PHE A 135 -12.69 16.92 5.64
CA PHE A 135 -12.67 16.49 7.03
C PHE A 135 -11.27 16.03 7.48
N TYR A 136 -10.60 15.17 6.71
CA TYR A 136 -9.31 14.60 7.09
C TYR A 136 -8.12 15.54 6.84
N MET A 137 -8.16 16.35 5.79
CA MET A 137 -7.05 17.24 5.37
C MET A 137 -7.31 18.73 5.64
N GLY A 138 -8.46 19.08 6.24
CA GLY A 138 -8.84 20.46 6.53
C GLY A 138 -8.23 21.06 7.81
N LYS A 139 -8.74 22.23 8.20
CA LYS A 139 -8.30 23.00 9.38
C LYS A 139 -9.08 22.65 10.68
N ASN A 140 -9.96 21.64 10.63
CA ASN A 140 -10.86 21.20 11.69
C ASN A 140 -10.18 20.30 12.74
N THR A 141 -9.02 20.71 13.26
CA THR A 141 -8.23 19.92 14.20
C THR A 141 -9.00 19.42 15.43
N PRO A 142 -9.84 20.22 16.12
CA PRO A 142 -10.60 19.72 17.28
C PRO A 142 -11.55 18.57 16.91
N ALA A 143 -12.31 18.70 15.82
CA ALA A 143 -13.25 17.69 15.36
C ALA A 143 -12.55 16.39 14.91
N ARG A 144 -11.42 16.50 14.19
CA ARG A 144 -10.61 15.33 13.82
C ARG A 144 -10.08 14.60 15.05
N ARG A 145 -9.58 15.34 16.04
CA ARG A 145 -9.08 14.74 17.28
C ARG A 145 -10.18 13.96 17.99
N GLN A 146 -11.36 14.56 18.14
CA GLN A 146 -12.51 13.89 18.76
C GLN A 146 -12.87 12.60 18.01
N TYR A 147 -13.01 12.69 16.68
CA TYR A 147 -13.30 11.52 15.85
C TYR A 147 -12.27 10.39 16.03
N ILE A 148 -10.97 10.72 16.06
CA ILE A 148 -9.92 9.71 16.28
C ILE A 148 -10.08 9.06 17.66
N MET A 149 -10.36 9.84 18.71
CA MET A 149 -10.55 9.31 20.06
C MET A 149 -11.77 8.38 20.15
N ASP A 150 -12.89 8.75 19.51
CA ASP A 150 -14.13 7.96 19.52
C ASP A 150 -13.98 6.63 18.78
N HIS A 151 -13.10 6.57 17.78
CA HIS A 151 -12.88 5.38 16.93
C HIS A 151 -11.56 4.65 17.25
N LEU A 152 -10.85 5.05 18.31
CA LEU A 152 -9.60 4.43 18.68
C LEU A 152 -9.85 3.03 19.25
N THR A 153 -9.63 1.99 18.44
CA THR A 153 -9.67 0.62 18.94
C THR A 153 -8.37 0.29 19.67
N LEU A 154 -8.40 0.29 21.00
CA LEU A 154 -7.31 -0.24 21.80
C LEU A 154 -7.33 -1.76 21.68
N ARG A 155 -6.41 -2.34 20.89
CA ARG A 155 -6.15 -3.78 20.97
C ARG A 155 -5.47 -4.04 22.32
N PRO A 156 -6.03 -4.89 23.20
CA PRO A 156 -5.32 -5.29 24.41
C PRO A 156 -4.01 -5.97 23.98
N VAL A 157 -2.92 -5.54 24.62
CA VAL A 157 -1.55 -6.02 24.41
C VAL A 157 -1.41 -7.44 24.91
#